data_AF-A0A969SHP9-F1
#
_entry.id   AF-A0A969SHP9-F1
#
_cell.length_a   1.000
_cell.length_b   1.000
_cell.length_c   1.000
_cell.angle_alpha   90.00
_cell.angle_beta   90.00
_cell.angle_gamma   90.00
#
_symmetry.space_group_name_H-M   'P 1'
#
loop_
_entity.id
_entity.type
_entity.pdbx_description
1 polymer ?
#
loop_
_entity_poly.entity_id
_entity_poly.type
_entity_poly.pdbx_seq_one_letter_code
_entity_poly.pdbx_strand_id
1 'polypeptide(L)'
;MAKVVMSMVVSAIAVSLVAVAALLAGKITISLAQVAIIWAVLIAGSIPFCAMGLLIGSLVSGSAAPAWGNLVFLPMIWLSGLFIPLPASLERWVVLWPSFHLDQLALGLAGVDKFRFMPPAIAAAVLVGVTVVCGGFAIRRLARVG
;
A
#
# COMPACT_ATOMS: atom_id res chain seq x y z
N MET A 1 16.75 -5.78 -4.55
CA MET A 1 16.71 -4.38 -5.01
C MET A 1 16.01 -4.21 -6.34
N ALA A 2 16.38 -4.92 -7.41
CA ALA A 2 15.71 -4.81 -8.73
C ALA A 2 14.17 -4.91 -8.68
N LYS A 3 13.62 -5.88 -7.92
CA LYS A 3 12.16 -6.05 -7.78
C LYS A 3 11.46 -4.87 -7.10
N VAL A 4 12.13 -4.20 -6.15
CA VAL A 4 11.58 -3.01 -5.47
C VAL A 4 11.58 -1.82 -6.42
N VAL A 5 12.67 -1.60 -7.15
CA VAL A 5 12.76 -0.54 -8.16
C VAL A 5 11.69 -0.73 -9.23
N MET A 6 11.53 -1.95 -9.76
CA MET A 6 10.46 -2.26 -10.72
C MET A 6 9.07 -2.01 -10.15
N SER A 7 8.82 -2.40 -8.90
CA SER A 7 7.55 -2.12 -8.20
C SER A 7 7.27 -0.61 -8.11
N MET A 8 8.29 0.19 -7.77
CA MET A 8 8.17 1.63 -7.68
C MET A 8 7.91 2.27 -9.04
N VAL A 9 8.57 1.81 -10.10
CA VAL A 9 8.34 2.30 -11.47
C VAL A 9 6.92 1.99 -11.94
N VAL A 10 6.45 0.75 -11.75
CA VAL A 10 5.07 0.37 -12.10
C VAL A 10 4.05 1.19 -11.30
N SER A 11 4.32 1.39 -10.01
CA SER A 11 3.46 2.22 -9.16
C SER A 11 3.46 3.68 -9.62
N ALA A 12 4.61 4.24 -10.00
CA ALA A 12 4.70 5.60 -10.52
C ALA A 12 3.88 5.77 -11.79
N ILE A 13 3.93 4.81 -12.71
CA ILE A 13 3.10 4.82 -13.93
C ILE A 13 1.62 4.77 -13.55
N ALA A 14 1.21 3.79 -12.74
CA ALA A 14 -0.20 3.60 -12.37
C ALA A 14 -0.78 4.82 -11.63
N VAL A 15 -0.06 5.33 -10.62
CA VAL A 15 -0.50 6.49 -9.82
C VAL A 15 -0.52 7.76 -10.66
N SER A 16 0.41 7.93 -11.62
CA SER A 16 0.39 9.07 -12.54
C SER A 16 -0.83 9.03 -13.45
N LEU A 17 -1.20 7.86 -13.99
CA LEU A 17 -2.41 7.71 -14.81
C LEU A 17 -3.66 8.07 -14.00
N VAL A 18 -3.75 7.62 -12.74
CA VAL A 18 -4.86 7.96 -11.84
C VAL A 18 -4.88 9.47 -11.53
N ALA A 19 -3.73 10.07 -11.25
CA ALA A 19 -3.62 11.49 -10.97
C ALA A 19 -4.04 12.36 -12.17
N VAL A 20 -3.59 12.00 -13.38
CA VAL A 20 -4.01 12.67 -14.63
C VAL A 20 -5.50 12.52 -14.85
N ALA A 21 -6.06 11.33 -14.69
CA ALA A 21 -7.51 11.11 -14.82
C ALA A 21 -8.30 11.95 -13.81
N ALA A 22 -7.85 12.03 -12.56
CA ALA A 22 -8.47 12.86 -11.53
C ALA A 22 -8.41 14.36 -11.86
N LEU A 23 -7.27 14.83 -12.40
CA LEU A 23 -7.09 16.23 -12.82
C LEU A 23 -8.00 16.58 -13.99
N LEU A 24 -8.07 15.71 -15.00
CA LEU A 24 -8.94 15.87 -16.17
C LEU A 24 -10.43 15.83 -15.80
N ALA A 25 -10.80 15.06 -14.78
CA ALA A 25 -12.18 15.03 -14.29
C ALA A 25 -12.61 16.35 -13.62
N GLY A 26 -11.68 17.24 -13.27
CA GLY A 26 -11.97 18.57 -12.72
C GLY A 26 -12.61 18.57 -11.33
N LYS A 27 -12.56 17.45 -10.61
CA LYS A 27 -13.23 17.26 -9.30
C LYS A 27 -12.26 17.22 -8.12
N ILE A 28 -11.00 17.60 -8.32
CA ILE A 28 -10.01 17.61 -7.24
C ILE A 28 -10.30 18.78 -6.30
N THR A 29 -10.57 18.46 -5.04
CA THR A 29 -10.85 19.44 -3.97
C THR A 29 -9.61 19.82 -3.16
N ILE A 30 -8.46 19.20 -3.47
CA ILE A 30 -7.16 19.41 -2.81
C ILE A 30 -6.19 20.13 -3.75
N SER A 31 -5.17 20.78 -3.19
CA SER A 31 -4.18 21.52 -3.99
C SER A 31 -3.24 20.59 -4.76
N LEU A 32 -2.61 21.10 -5.83
CA LEU A 32 -1.59 20.36 -6.60
C LEU A 32 -0.41 19.90 -5.74
N ALA A 33 -0.02 20.67 -4.73
CA ALA A 33 1.03 20.28 -3.79
C ALA A 33 0.61 19.05 -2.98
N GLN A 34 -0.65 18.98 -2.54
CA GLN A 34 -1.19 17.83 -1.82
C GLN A 34 -1.26 16.59 -2.72
N VAL A 35 -1.67 16.76 -3.98
CA VAL A 35 -1.63 15.68 -4.98
C VAL A 35 -0.22 15.15 -5.17
N ALA A 36 0.78 16.03 -5.28
CA ALA A 36 2.18 15.63 -5.44
C ALA A 36 2.72 14.87 -4.21
N ILE A 37 2.33 15.27 -3.00
CA ILE A 37 2.69 14.56 -1.76
C ILE A 37 2.06 13.16 -1.75
N ILE A 38 0.75 13.06 -2.01
CA ILE A 38 0.05 11.77 -2.07
C ILE A 38 0.70 10.87 -3.12
N TRP A 39 0.99 11.41 -4.31
CA TRP A 39 1.66 10.69 -5.40
C TRP A 39 3.01 10.11 -4.95
N ALA A 40 3.86 10.91 -4.29
CA ALA A 40 5.16 10.46 -3.81
C ALA A 40 5.02 9.38 -2.72
N VAL A 41 4.07 9.56 -1.80
CA VAL A 41 3.80 8.60 -0.72
C VAL A 41 3.30 7.27 -1.29
N LEU A 42 2.42 7.26 -2.29
CA LEU A 42 1.93 6.03 -2.90
C LEU A 42 3.05 5.25 -3.63
N ILE A 43 3.98 5.95 -4.28
CA ILE A 43 5.14 5.32 -4.92
C ILE A 43 6.07 4.69 -3.88
N ALA A 44 6.45 5.44 -2.86
CA ALA A 44 7.25 4.92 -1.75
C ALA A 44 6.52 3.80 -1.00
N GLY A 45 5.21 3.94 -0.87
CA GLY A 45 4.29 2.98 -0.28
C GLY A 45 4.25 1.64 -0.99
N SER A 46 4.71 1.54 -2.24
CA SER A 46 4.81 0.26 -2.96
C SER A 46 5.83 -0.72 -2.34
N ILE A 47 6.79 -0.22 -1.55
CA ILE A 47 7.84 -1.02 -0.92
C ILE A 47 7.30 -2.13 0.00
N PRO A 48 6.42 -1.85 1.00
CA PRO A 48 5.84 -2.90 1.84
C PRO A 48 5.03 -3.93 1.04
N PHE A 49 4.29 -3.51 0.00
CA PHE A 49 3.53 -4.44 -0.84
C PHE A 49 4.45 -5.30 -1.71
N CYS A 50 5.55 -4.74 -2.21
CA CYS A 50 6.60 -5.52 -2.86
C CYS A 50 7.15 -6.58 -1.90
N ALA A 51 7.47 -6.22 -0.65
CA ALA A 51 7.96 -7.16 0.35
C ALA A 51 6.96 -8.29 0.65
N MET A 52 5.66 -7.98 0.74
CA MET A 52 4.61 -8.99 0.87
C MET A 52 4.53 -9.91 -0.35
N GLY A 53 4.56 -9.35 -1.56
CA GLY A 53 4.58 -10.14 -2.80
C GLY A 53 5.80 -11.05 -2.92
N LEU A 54 6.97 -10.58 -2.48
CA LEU A 54 8.19 -11.39 -2.41
C LEU A 54 8.05 -12.54 -1.42
N LEU A 55 7.47 -12.28 -0.24
CA LEU A 55 7.20 -13.32 0.73
C LEU A 55 6.26 -14.37 0.13
N ILE A 56 5.09 -13.97 -0.37
CA ILE A 56 4.12 -14.89 -0.98
C ILE A 56 4.78 -15.70 -2.10
N GLY A 57 5.48 -15.04 -3.04
CA GLY A 57 6.17 -15.72 -4.14
C GLY A 57 7.31 -16.65 -3.71
N SER A 58 7.87 -16.46 -2.50
CA SER A 58 8.81 -17.43 -1.91
C SER A 58 8.11 -18.63 -1.26
N LEU A 59 6.85 -18.45 -0.82
CA LEU A 59 6.05 -19.47 -0.13
C LEU A 59 5.39 -20.47 -1.09
N VAL A 60 5.02 -20.03 -2.30
CA VAL A 60 4.18 -20.79 -3.24
C VAL A 60 4.83 -20.95 -4.60
N SER A 61 4.30 -21.86 -5.44
CA SER A 61 4.78 -22.02 -6.82
C SER A 61 4.49 -20.79 -7.67
N GLY A 62 5.29 -20.58 -8.72
CA GLY A 62 5.11 -19.44 -9.63
C GLY A 62 3.72 -19.37 -10.27
N SER A 63 3.10 -20.52 -10.55
CA SER A 63 1.72 -20.59 -11.08
C SER A 63 0.64 -20.25 -10.04
N ALA A 64 0.89 -20.49 -8.76
CA ALA A 64 -0.05 -20.19 -7.68
C ALA A 64 0.09 -18.76 -7.14
N ALA A 65 1.24 -18.12 -7.33
CA ALA A 65 1.54 -16.80 -6.78
C ALA A 65 0.48 -15.71 -7.12
N PRO A 66 -0.04 -15.61 -8.35
CA PRO A 66 -1.10 -14.64 -8.66
C PRO A 66 -2.39 -14.89 -7.87
N ALA A 67 -2.79 -16.16 -7.69
CA ALA A 67 -3.99 -16.51 -6.96
C ALA A 67 -3.88 -16.13 -5.46
N TRP A 68 -2.74 -16.44 -4.85
CA TRP A 68 -2.46 -16.05 -3.46
C TRP A 68 -2.35 -14.54 -3.28
N GLY A 69 -1.74 -13.84 -4.23
CA GLY A 69 -1.69 -12.38 -4.24
C GLY A 69 -3.09 -11.78 -4.22
N ASN A 70 -3.99 -12.25 -5.08
CA ASN A 70 -5.38 -11.79 -5.14
C ASN A 70 -6.16 -12.14 -3.87
N LEU A 71 -5.96 -13.34 -3.32
CA LEU A 71 -6.61 -13.78 -2.08
C LEU A 71 -6.28 -12.88 -0.89
N VAL A 72 -5.06 -12.33 -0.83
CA VAL A 72 -4.67 -11.33 0.18
C VAL A 72 -5.15 -9.93 -0.20
N PHE A 73 -5.07 -9.57 -1.48
CA PHE A 73 -5.41 -8.23 -1.96
C PHE A 73 -6.88 -7.89 -1.79
N LEU A 74 -7.79 -8.82 -2.10
CA LEU A 74 -9.23 -8.60 -2.00
C LEU A 74 -9.69 -8.26 -0.58
N PRO A 75 -9.43 -9.05 0.47
CA PRO A 75 -9.81 -8.65 1.82
C PRO A 75 -9.13 -7.35 2.23
N MET A 76 -7.87 -7.14 1.84
CA MET A 76 -7.14 -5.91 2.15
C MET A 76 -7.78 -4.66 1.53
N ILE A 77 -8.27 -4.72 0.29
CA ILE A 77 -8.88 -3.56 -0.37
C ILE A 77 -10.24 -3.22 0.24
N TRP A 78 -11.03 -4.23 0.62
CA TRP A 78 -12.38 -4.05 1.17
C TRP A 78 -12.38 -3.74 2.68
N LEU A 79 -11.57 -4.45 3.46
CA LEU A 79 -11.52 -4.34 4.93
C LEU A 79 -10.58 -3.24 5.43
N SER A 80 -9.91 -2.51 4.54
CA SER A 80 -9.14 -1.31 4.91
C SER A 80 -9.99 -0.06 5.06
N GLY A 81 -11.27 -0.10 4.66
CA GLY A 81 -12.16 1.06 4.67
C GLY A 81 -11.90 2.07 3.55
N LEU A 82 -11.05 1.74 2.57
CA LEU A 82 -10.66 2.62 1.46
C LEU A 82 -11.83 3.00 0.53
N PHE A 83 -12.72 2.05 0.23
CA PHE A 83 -13.77 2.23 -0.78
C PHE A 83 -15.16 2.43 -0.18
N ILE A 84 -15.45 1.74 0.93
CA ILE A 84 -16.77 1.73 1.56
C ILE A 84 -16.57 1.77 3.07
N PRO A 85 -17.36 2.56 3.82
CA PRO A 85 -17.36 2.50 5.27
C PRO A 85 -17.73 1.09 5.75
N LEU A 86 -16.93 0.55 6.66
CA LEU A 86 -17.19 -0.76 7.25
C LEU A 86 -18.33 -0.70 8.25
N PRO A 87 -19.09 -1.80 8.44
CA PRO A 87 -20.04 -1.88 9.55
C PRO A 87 -19.28 -1.76 10.89
N ALA A 88 -19.95 -1.23 11.91
CA ALA A 88 -19.35 -0.96 13.22
C ALA A 88 -18.65 -2.18 13.85
N SER A 89 -19.11 -3.41 13.54
CA SER A 89 -18.48 -4.65 14.01
C SER A 89 -17.09 -4.88 13.40
N LEU A 90 -16.84 -4.39 12.18
CA LEU A 90 -15.61 -4.59 11.42
C LEU A 90 -14.69 -3.37 11.39
N GLU A 91 -15.12 -2.22 11.90
CA GLU A 91 -14.35 -0.97 11.86
C GLU A 91 -12.96 -1.12 12.49
N ARG A 92 -12.82 -1.88 13.58
CA ARG A 92 -11.53 -2.13 14.23
C ARG A 92 -10.54 -2.94 13.38
N TRP A 93 -11.02 -3.62 12.34
CA TRP A 93 -10.18 -4.45 11.47
C TRP A 93 -9.35 -3.63 10.49
N VAL A 94 -9.68 -2.35 10.24
CA VAL A 94 -8.93 -1.50 9.30
C VAL A 94 -7.44 -1.42 9.65
N VAL A 95 -7.13 -1.42 10.96
CA VAL A 95 -5.76 -1.30 11.51
C VAL A 95 -4.94 -2.58 11.28
N LEU A 96 -5.52 -3.67 10.79
CA LEU A 96 -4.75 -4.85 10.39
C LEU A 96 -4.16 -4.71 8.98
N TRP A 97 -4.69 -3.81 8.16
CA TRP A 97 -4.39 -3.77 6.74
C TRP A 97 -3.32 -2.72 6.41
N PRO A 98 -2.20 -3.09 5.76
CA PRO A 98 -1.17 -2.13 5.38
C PRO A 98 -1.68 -1.03 4.44
N SER A 99 -2.70 -1.33 3.63
CA SER A 99 -3.37 -0.36 2.75
C SER A 99 -4.01 0.80 3.52
N PHE A 100 -4.62 0.54 4.69
CA PHE A 100 -5.14 1.58 5.57
C PHE A 100 -4.02 2.52 6.04
N HIS A 101 -2.87 1.96 6.44
CA HIS A 101 -1.74 2.76 6.93
C HIS A 101 -1.13 3.61 5.83
N LEU A 102 -1.05 3.09 4.60
CA LEU A 102 -0.58 3.87 3.47
C LEU A 102 -1.49 5.08 3.20
N ASP A 103 -2.81 4.89 3.28
CA ASP A 103 -3.77 5.98 3.12
C ASP A 103 -3.64 7.04 4.22
N GLN A 104 -3.58 6.61 5.49
CA GLN A 104 -3.38 7.49 6.63
C GLN A 104 -2.07 8.28 6.55
N LEU A 105 -1.00 7.66 6.02
CA LEU A 105 0.27 8.33 5.78
C LEU A 105 0.17 9.36 4.65
N ALA A 106 -0.50 9.03 3.54
CA ALA A 106 -0.65 9.91 2.40
C ALA A 106 -1.49 11.15 2.76
N LEU A 107 -2.65 10.93 3.41
CA LEU A 107 -3.51 12.01 3.89
C LEU A 107 -2.81 12.87 4.93
N GLY A 108 -2.13 12.24 5.90
CA GLY A 108 -1.43 12.94 6.97
C GLY A 108 -0.28 13.82 6.48
N LEU A 109 0.56 13.32 5.56
CA LEU A 109 1.65 14.12 4.99
C LEU A 109 1.16 15.21 4.04
N ALA A 110 0.02 14.99 3.37
CA ALA A 110 -0.62 16.00 2.54
C ALA A 110 -1.41 17.05 3.36
N GLY A 111 -1.44 16.94 4.70
CA GLY A 111 -2.22 17.85 5.55
C GLY A 111 -3.73 17.77 5.29
N VAL A 112 -4.22 16.61 4.85
CA VAL A 112 -5.65 16.35 4.65
C VAL A 112 -6.19 15.70 5.93
N ASP A 113 -6.99 16.44 6.68
CA ASP A 113 -7.59 15.94 7.94
C ASP A 113 -8.85 15.09 7.71
N LYS A 114 -9.49 15.24 6.55
CA LYS A 114 -10.66 14.45 6.21
C LYS A 114 -10.26 12.98 6.06
N PHE A 115 -10.99 12.08 6.73
CA PHE A 115 -10.72 10.63 6.75
C PHE A 115 -9.37 10.24 7.36
N ARG A 116 -8.76 11.13 8.16
CA ARG A 116 -7.57 10.84 8.95
C ARG A 116 -7.97 10.38 10.35
N PHE A 117 -7.65 9.13 10.66
CA PHE A 117 -7.97 8.44 11.90
C PHE A 117 -6.72 8.14 12.75
N MET A 118 -5.52 8.28 12.19
CA MET A 118 -4.27 7.98 12.89
C MET A 118 -3.15 8.97 12.55
N PRO A 119 -2.19 9.22 13.46
CA PRO A 119 -0.99 9.99 13.15
C PRO A 119 -0.15 9.34 12.04
N PRO A 120 0.39 10.14 11.09
CA PRO A 120 1.21 9.63 9.99
C PRO A 120 2.48 8.91 10.46
N ALA A 121 3.04 9.31 11.61
CA ALA A 121 4.22 8.65 12.17
C ALA A 121 3.95 7.17 12.54
N ILE A 122 2.78 6.87 13.12
CA ILE A 122 2.40 5.49 13.46
C ILE A 122 2.16 4.69 12.19
N ALA A 123 1.47 5.30 11.21
CA ALA A 123 1.24 4.70 9.91
C ALA A 123 2.56 4.33 9.21
N ALA A 124 3.52 5.24 9.19
CA ALA A 124 4.87 4.98 8.66
C ALA A 124 5.58 3.86 9.41
N ALA A 125 5.53 3.86 10.75
CA ALA A 125 6.16 2.82 11.57
C ALA A 125 5.61 1.42 11.26
N VAL A 126 4.29 1.28 11.08
CA VAL A 126 3.67 0.01 10.70
C VAL A 126 4.12 -0.44 9.31
N LEU A 127 4.15 0.46 8.31
CA LEU A 127 4.59 0.12 6.95
C LEU A 127 6.07 -0.30 6.91
N VAL A 128 6.92 0.36 7.69
CA VAL A 128 8.32 -0.04 7.88
C VAL A 128 8.39 -1.42 8.54
N GLY A 129 7.60 -1.65 9.59
CA GLY A 129 7.49 -2.95 10.25
C GLY A 129 7.10 -4.07 9.29
N VAL A 130 6.05 -3.86 8.48
CA VAL A 130 5.60 -4.80 7.44
C VAL A 130 6.72 -5.09 6.44
N THR A 131 7.42 -4.04 5.97
CA THR A 131 8.55 -4.18 5.04
C THR A 131 9.67 -5.03 5.63
N VAL A 132 10.08 -4.75 6.87
CA VAL A 132 11.18 -5.46 7.55
C VAL A 132 10.80 -6.91 7.82
N VAL A 133 9.58 -7.16 8.31
CA VAL A 133 9.11 -8.50 8.63
C VAL A 133 8.96 -9.34 7.36
N CYS A 134 8.18 -8.87 6.38
CA CYS A 134 7.93 -9.63 5.15
C CYS A 134 9.20 -9.77 4.31
N GLY A 135 9.95 -8.69 4.15
CA GLY A 135 11.22 -8.69 3.43
C GLY A 135 12.27 -9.58 4.10
N GLY A 136 12.39 -9.51 5.42
CA GLY A 136 13.30 -10.34 6.20
C GLY A 136 12.97 -11.83 6.09
N PHE A 137 11.70 -12.22 6.20
CA PHE A 137 11.29 -13.61 6.00
C PHE A 137 11.48 -14.08 4.56
N ALA A 138 11.16 -13.25 3.57
CA ALA A 138 11.37 -13.58 2.16
C ALA A 138 12.86 -13.82 1.86
N ILE A 139 13.74 -12.91 2.30
CA ILE A 139 15.19 -13.03 2.10
C ILE A 139 15.73 -14.29 2.79
N ARG A 140 15.35 -14.51 4.06
CA ARG A 140 15.77 -15.70 4.82
C ARG A 140 15.36 -17.00 4.15
N ARG A 141 14.16 -17.05 3.56
CA ARG A 141 13.68 -18.24 2.87
C ARG A 141 14.37 -18.45 1.52
N LEU A 142 14.53 -17.39 0.72
CA LEU A 142 15.24 -17.45 -0.56
C LEU A 142 16.69 -17.90 -0.38
N ALA A 143 17.37 -17.46 0.70
CA ALA A 143 18.73 -17.89 1.01
C ALA A 143 18.86 -19.34 1.51
N ARG A 144 17.77 -20.00 1.89
CA ARG A 144 17.76 -21.42 2.31
C ARG A 144 17.34 -22.38 1.20
N VAL A 145 16.61 -21.89 0.21
CA VAL A 145 16.00 -22.69 -0.87
C VAL A 145 16.73 -22.50 -2.21
N GLY A 146 17.42 -21.38 -2.39
CA GLY A 146 18.35 -21.16 -3.51
C GLY A 146 19.74 -21.67 -3.18
#